data_AF-A0A8T7JH30-F1
#
_entry.id   AF-A0A8T7JH30-F1
#
_cell.length_a   1.000
_cell.length_b   1.000
_cell.length_c   1.000
_cell.angle_alpha   90.00
_cell.angle_beta   90.00
_cell.angle_gamma   90.00
#
_symmetry.space_group_name_H-M   'P 1'
#
loop_
_entity.id
_entity.type
_entity.pdbx_description
1 polymer ?
#
loop_
_entity_poly.entity_id
_entity_poly.type
_entity_poly.pdbx_seq_one_letter_code
_entity_poly.pdbx_strand_id
1 'polypeptide(L)'
;MLKPRYMLPTWFLLSLFSSIAISFDLTPEQVNGVYQLSQPERSAAGQTQQLQIEYGVMNGQTVLVTASCPKCPAAGYRLLETESKELGRPVFFNSSGIYVIAFDNNTFVSVMADGQLGKKIWQKLVYANVYSKQGTPTIDLATAKQFVINESKRLMTGEGIAKTQVTGGNGTYYPAAKHGIGSQQYDEVEVLIYPQQKLVLNGLNCRNCTSDTYEYQAELSNAIGKPVYELGYMGRFLIEQDSGILWWTNANLGKNLWGKNDHFNVLAQDKTFARKLTIDQALQKQIDQTFSEYANKAKAAVDARIKQEDQQRTANNQLPKKGLSDAQLEKDTLIAAQDWAKRYKWQEKLEYTYLTSRDWSNLRHPLTGIQTGRRINGIITMKRNDGLCSYQQAVFEQAYNGSDYQKTVMVGVVPGQNKLDCGKL
;
A
#
# COMPACT_ATOMS: atom_id res chain seq x y z
N MET A 1 -18.02 -35.95 62.24
CA MET A 1 -18.13 -35.05 61.08
C MET A 1 -17.36 -33.77 61.37
N LEU A 2 -16.09 -33.73 60.94
CA LEU A 2 -15.19 -32.57 61.09
C LEU A 2 -15.18 -31.79 59.77
N LYS A 3 -15.56 -30.51 59.80
CA LYS A 3 -15.48 -29.60 58.65
C LYS A 3 -14.03 -29.10 58.49
N PRO A 4 -13.46 -29.06 57.27
CA PRO A 4 -12.14 -28.50 57.05
C PRO A 4 -12.18 -26.97 56.91
N ARG A 5 -11.18 -26.31 57.50
CA ARG A 5 -10.85 -24.88 57.33
C ARG A 5 -10.26 -24.66 55.94
N TYR A 6 -10.83 -23.77 55.15
CA TYR A 6 -10.22 -23.26 53.93
C TYR A 6 -9.23 -22.13 54.28
N MET A 7 -7.96 -22.32 53.90
CA MET A 7 -6.93 -21.28 53.88
C MET A 7 -7.18 -20.34 52.70
N LEU A 8 -7.20 -19.02 52.96
CA LEU A 8 -7.15 -17.99 51.92
C LEU A 8 -5.77 -18.00 51.22
N PRO A 9 -5.70 -17.82 49.89
CA PRO A 9 -4.45 -17.57 49.21
C PRO A 9 -4.06 -16.10 49.36
N THR A 10 -2.83 -15.87 49.83
CA THR A 10 -2.18 -14.56 49.92
C THR A 10 -2.03 -13.99 48.51
N TRP A 11 -2.75 -12.90 48.22
CA TRP A 11 -2.59 -12.14 47.00
C TRP A 11 -1.22 -11.45 47.00
N PHE A 12 -0.34 -11.86 46.10
CA PHE A 12 0.89 -11.18 45.76
C PHE A 12 0.53 -9.89 45.01
N LEU A 13 0.46 -8.76 45.72
CA LEU A 13 0.35 -7.43 45.11
C LEU A 13 1.69 -7.10 44.44
N LEU A 14 1.82 -7.43 43.15
CA LEU A 14 2.85 -6.86 42.29
C LEU A 14 2.49 -5.38 42.09
N SER A 15 3.12 -4.51 42.87
CA SER A 15 3.10 -3.06 42.67
C SER A 15 3.83 -2.72 41.37
N LEU A 16 3.08 -2.66 40.27
CA LEU A 16 3.46 -1.98 39.04
C LEU A 16 3.64 -0.49 39.37
N PHE A 17 4.86 -0.08 39.67
CA PHE A 17 5.24 1.32 39.60
C PHE A 17 5.12 1.76 38.13
N SER A 18 3.95 2.26 37.75
CA SER A 18 3.83 3.12 36.57
C SER A 18 4.60 4.39 36.89
N SER A 19 5.87 4.43 36.50
CA SER A 19 6.69 5.63 36.51
C SER A 19 6.05 6.65 35.58
N ILE A 20 5.22 7.54 36.14
CA ILE A 20 4.76 8.73 35.44
C ILE A 20 6.03 9.53 35.14
N ALA A 21 6.41 9.60 33.87
CA ALA A 21 7.54 10.41 33.44
C ALA A 21 7.19 11.88 33.73
N ILE A 22 7.89 12.47 34.70
CA ILE A 22 7.81 13.90 34.96
C ILE A 22 8.55 14.58 33.81
N SER A 23 7.81 15.34 33.00
CA SER A 23 8.41 16.19 31.98
C SER A 23 9.28 17.25 32.66
N PHE A 24 10.52 17.44 32.20
CA PHE A 24 11.37 18.52 32.68
C PHE A 24 12.13 19.17 31.55
N ASP A 25 12.32 20.48 31.67
CA ASP A 25 13.10 21.30 30.77
C ASP A 25 14.45 21.65 31.41
N LEU A 26 15.45 21.92 30.57
CA LEU A 26 16.77 22.35 31.01
C LEU A 26 16.89 23.87 30.98
N THR A 27 17.67 24.40 31.91
CA THR A 27 18.12 25.80 31.90
C THR A 27 19.64 25.87 31.79
N PRO A 28 20.21 26.94 31.20
CA PRO A 28 21.66 27.13 31.15
C PRO A 28 22.31 27.07 32.53
N GLU A 29 21.65 27.61 33.56
CA GLU A 29 22.17 27.63 34.93
C GLU A 29 22.29 26.22 35.52
N GLN A 30 21.33 25.34 35.21
CA GLN A 30 21.36 23.95 35.65
C GLN A 30 22.41 23.13 34.89
N VAL A 31 22.58 23.35 33.59
CA VAL A 31 23.38 22.49 32.74
C VAL A 31 24.83 22.94 32.61
N ASN A 32 25.12 24.23 32.55
CA ASN A 32 26.47 24.69 32.24
C ASN A 32 27.46 24.31 33.35
N GLY A 33 28.62 23.77 32.97
CA GLY A 33 29.67 23.41 33.92
C GLY A 33 30.55 22.25 33.49
N VAL A 34 31.35 21.76 34.45
CA VAL A 34 32.26 20.62 34.25
C VAL A 34 31.54 19.32 34.60
N TYR A 35 31.65 18.34 33.70
CA TYR A 35 31.07 17.01 33.82
C TYR A 35 32.15 15.94 33.89
N GLN A 36 31.98 14.97 34.78
CA GLN A 36 32.81 13.78 34.89
C GLN A 36 32.24 12.66 34.01
N LEU A 37 33.13 11.89 33.40
CA LEU A 37 32.78 10.81 32.48
C LEU A 37 32.96 9.46 33.16
N SER A 38 31.98 8.56 33.01
CA SER A 38 32.09 7.19 33.55
C SER A 38 33.21 6.38 32.89
N GLN A 39 33.58 6.73 31.65
CA GLN A 39 34.71 6.16 30.91
C GLN A 39 35.49 7.29 30.21
N PRO A 40 36.83 7.22 30.12
CA PRO A 40 37.60 8.19 29.35
C PRO A 40 37.22 8.19 27.86
N GLU A 41 37.16 9.38 27.26
CA GLU A 41 36.86 9.58 25.84
C GLU A 41 38.04 10.16 25.09
N ARG A 42 38.14 9.82 23.80
CA ARG A 42 39.12 10.46 22.91
C ARG A 42 38.63 11.85 22.53
N SER A 43 39.49 12.83 22.71
CA SER A 43 39.26 14.23 22.34
C SER A 43 40.42 14.80 21.52
N ALA A 44 40.27 16.04 21.04
CA ALA A 44 41.31 16.75 20.31
C ALA A 44 42.61 16.95 21.12
N ALA A 45 42.52 16.97 22.46
CA ALA A 45 43.67 17.07 23.37
C ALA A 45 44.17 15.72 23.91
N GLY A 46 43.73 14.59 23.33
CA GLY A 46 44.02 13.25 23.84
C GLY A 46 42.84 12.65 24.62
N GLN A 47 43.09 11.67 25.48
CA GLN A 47 42.04 11.10 26.33
C GLN A 47 41.65 12.07 27.45
N THR A 48 40.34 12.25 27.66
CA THR A 48 39.80 13.05 28.75
C THR A 48 38.78 12.24 29.55
N GLN A 49 38.68 12.53 30.84
CA GLN A 49 37.60 12.04 31.71
C GLN A 49 36.71 13.18 32.21
N GLN A 50 36.92 14.40 31.69
CA GLN A 50 36.11 15.58 31.97
C GLN A 50 35.72 16.32 30.69
N LEU A 51 34.52 16.88 30.69
CA LEU A 51 34.02 17.74 29.62
C LEU A 51 33.44 19.01 30.22
N GLN A 52 33.76 20.15 29.63
CA GLN A 52 32.97 21.36 29.79
C GLN A 52 31.71 21.21 28.92
N ILE A 53 30.53 21.32 29.53
CA ILE A 53 29.24 21.28 28.84
C ILE A 53 28.60 22.66 28.91
N GLU A 54 28.11 23.12 27.77
CA GLU A 54 27.33 24.35 27.63
C GLU A 54 26.00 24.05 26.93
N TYR A 55 24.92 24.64 27.43
CA TYR A 55 23.56 24.56 26.92
C TYR A 55 23.07 25.97 26.64
N GLY A 56 22.45 26.16 25.47
CA GLY A 56 21.92 27.45 25.08
C GLY A 56 21.37 27.45 23.66
N VAL A 57 21.18 28.65 23.12
CA VAL A 57 20.66 28.86 21.76
C VAL A 57 21.78 29.37 20.87
N MET A 58 21.98 28.71 19.72
CA MET A 58 22.91 29.11 18.69
C MET A 58 22.21 29.13 17.33
N ASN A 59 22.20 30.28 16.66
CA ASN A 59 21.50 30.48 15.38
C ASN A 59 20.02 30.06 15.40
N GLY A 60 19.32 30.37 16.50
CA GLY A 60 17.91 30.02 16.69
C GLY A 60 17.65 28.55 17.01
N GLN A 61 18.69 27.73 17.21
CA GLN A 61 18.56 26.32 17.58
C GLN A 61 19.06 26.10 19.01
N THR A 62 18.30 25.36 19.79
CA THR A 62 18.74 24.88 21.10
C THR A 62 19.82 23.82 20.91
N VAL A 63 20.97 24.02 21.53
CA VAL A 63 22.14 23.17 21.40
C VAL A 63 22.74 22.81 22.75
N LEU A 64 23.36 21.62 22.78
CA LEU A 64 24.29 21.19 23.81
C LEU A 64 25.68 21.15 23.16
N VAL A 65 26.68 21.72 23.81
CA VAL A 65 28.06 21.78 23.31
C VAL A 65 28.97 21.16 24.35
N THR A 66 29.85 20.25 23.93
CA THR A 66 30.82 19.61 24.82
C THR A 66 32.25 19.86 24.34
N ALA A 67 33.13 20.26 25.26
CA ALA A 67 34.54 20.54 24.97
C ALA A 67 35.46 19.90 26.02
N SER A 68 36.56 19.29 25.58
CA SER A 68 37.53 18.67 26.49
C SER A 68 38.59 19.64 27.04
N CYS A 69 38.75 20.80 26.41
CA CYS A 69 39.64 21.86 26.86
C CYS A 69 39.19 23.22 26.29
N PRO A 70 39.60 24.35 26.89
CA PRO A 70 39.13 25.69 26.47
C PRO A 70 39.40 26.07 25.01
N LYS A 71 40.42 25.45 24.38
CA LYS A 71 40.80 25.71 22.97
C LYS A 71 40.54 24.51 22.05
N CYS A 72 39.86 23.48 22.54
CA CYS A 72 39.57 22.28 21.78
C CYS A 72 38.34 22.51 20.89
N PRO A 73 38.30 21.97 19.66
CA PRO A 73 37.07 21.89 18.90
C PRO A 73 35.97 21.20 19.73
N ALA A 74 34.82 21.86 19.86
CA ALA A 74 33.71 21.34 20.63
C ALA A 74 32.79 20.46 19.76
N ALA A 75 32.15 19.47 20.38
CA ALA A 75 31.09 18.69 19.75
C ALA A 75 29.74 19.37 20.03
N GLY A 76 29.06 19.81 18.98
CA GLY A 76 27.72 20.39 19.05
C GLY A 76 26.63 19.37 18.77
N TYR A 77 25.59 19.36 19.58
CA TYR A 77 24.41 18.52 19.47
C TYR A 77 23.17 19.41 19.41
N ARG A 78 22.30 19.17 18.43
CA ARG A 78 21.04 19.91 18.28
C ARG A 78 19.93 19.20 19.03
N LEU A 79 19.06 19.96 19.68
CA LEU A 79 17.85 19.41 20.30
C LEU A 79 16.96 18.77 19.24
N LEU A 80 16.53 17.54 19.50
CA LEU A 80 15.48 16.86 18.76
C LEU A 80 14.15 17.23 19.41
N GLU A 81 13.54 18.35 18.99
CA GLU A 81 12.35 18.92 19.64
C GLU A 81 11.19 17.94 19.73
N THR A 82 10.93 17.19 18.65
CA THR A 82 9.81 16.25 18.59
C THR A 82 10.02 15.09 19.56
N GLU A 83 11.16 14.40 19.47
CA GLU A 83 11.51 13.29 20.35
C GLU A 83 11.59 13.73 21.82
N SER A 84 12.10 14.94 22.06
CA SER A 84 12.21 15.49 23.42
C SER A 84 10.84 15.70 24.05
N LYS A 85 9.91 16.28 23.28
CA LYS A 85 8.51 16.49 23.71
C LYS A 85 7.79 15.17 23.95
N GLU A 86 7.97 14.19 23.05
CA GLU A 86 7.33 12.88 23.17
C GLU A 86 7.82 12.10 24.40
N LEU A 87 9.12 12.13 24.69
CA LEU A 87 9.70 11.44 25.84
C LEU A 87 9.56 12.20 27.16
N GLY A 88 9.23 13.50 27.11
CA GLY A 88 9.20 14.40 28.26
C GLY A 88 10.59 14.70 28.80
N ARG A 89 11.63 14.63 27.95
CA ARG A 89 13.01 14.90 28.37
C ARG A 89 13.85 15.39 27.19
N PRO A 90 14.84 16.26 27.42
CA PRO A 90 15.75 16.71 26.37
C PRO A 90 16.54 15.57 25.72
N VAL A 91 16.48 15.52 24.39
CA VAL A 91 17.24 14.61 23.54
C VAL A 91 18.00 15.45 22.53
N PHE A 92 19.32 15.29 22.48
CA PHE A 92 20.17 15.97 21.52
C PHE A 92 20.81 14.97 20.57
N PHE A 93 21.14 15.42 19.35
CA PHE A 93 21.78 14.59 18.33
C PHE A 93 22.78 15.40 17.50
N ASN A 94 23.84 14.75 17.05
CA ASN A 94 24.83 15.35 16.15
C ASN A 94 25.00 14.56 14.85
N SER A 95 25.70 15.15 13.88
CA SER A 95 25.95 14.54 12.56
C SER A 95 26.82 13.29 12.61
N SER A 96 27.50 13.03 13.72
CA SER A 96 28.32 11.83 13.93
C SER A 96 27.50 10.62 14.40
N GLY A 97 26.18 10.75 14.55
CA GLY A 97 25.31 9.65 14.96
C GLY A 97 25.22 9.45 16.48
N ILE A 98 25.66 10.42 17.28
CA ILE A 98 25.66 10.34 18.74
C ILE A 98 24.45 11.10 19.29
N TYR A 99 23.70 10.44 20.16
CA TYR A 99 22.63 11.03 20.95
C TYR A 99 23.16 11.38 22.34
N VAL A 100 22.69 12.50 22.88
CA VAL A 100 22.85 12.85 24.30
C VAL A 100 21.46 13.01 24.90
N ILE A 101 21.10 12.14 25.84
CA ILE A 101 19.75 12.10 26.43
C ILE A 101 19.86 12.48 27.91
N ALA A 102 19.07 13.46 28.35
CA ALA A 102 19.02 13.84 29.75
C ALA A 102 18.39 12.71 30.58
N PHE A 103 19.15 12.18 31.54
CA PHE A 103 18.62 11.24 32.52
C PHE A 103 17.84 12.02 33.59
N ASP A 104 18.46 13.09 34.09
CA ASP A 104 17.91 14.10 34.99
C ASP A 104 18.55 15.47 34.67
N ASN A 105 18.40 16.46 35.57
CA ASN A 105 18.92 17.82 35.36
C ASN A 105 20.46 17.94 35.35
N ASN A 106 21.17 16.94 35.88
CA ASN A 106 22.63 16.97 36.09
C ASN A 106 23.37 15.81 35.43
N THR A 107 22.65 14.84 34.88
CA THR A 107 23.19 13.60 34.31
C THR A 107 22.69 13.41 32.89
N PHE A 108 23.61 13.23 31.95
CA PHE A 108 23.32 12.89 30.57
C PHE A 108 23.89 11.53 30.21
N VAL A 109 23.21 10.82 29.32
CA VAL A 109 23.72 9.60 28.71
C VAL A 109 24.05 9.87 27.25
N SER A 110 25.33 9.75 26.91
CA SER A 110 25.83 9.86 25.54
C SER A 110 25.87 8.48 24.91
N VAL A 111 25.27 8.30 23.74
CA VAL A 111 25.08 6.97 23.15
C VAL A 111 25.11 7.00 21.62
N MET A 112 25.74 5.99 21.03
CA MET A 112 25.61 5.66 19.62
C MET A 112 24.98 4.27 19.52
N ALA A 113 23.81 4.19 18.87
CA ALA A 113 22.99 2.98 18.82
C ALA A 113 22.89 2.38 17.41
N ASP A 114 22.31 1.19 17.32
CA ASP A 114 22.16 0.40 16.09
C ASP A 114 20.94 0.80 15.22
N GLY A 115 20.48 2.04 15.35
CA GLY A 115 19.38 2.59 14.58
C GLY A 115 19.00 4.00 15.01
N GLN A 116 18.20 4.68 14.18
CA GLN A 116 17.68 6.00 14.51
C GLN A 116 16.62 5.93 15.62
N LEU A 117 16.66 6.89 16.55
CA LEU A 117 15.66 7.02 17.59
C LEU A 117 14.26 7.21 16.97
N GLY A 118 13.26 6.49 17.47
CA GLY A 118 11.89 6.56 16.94
C GLY A 118 11.66 5.84 15.61
N LYS A 119 12.65 5.08 15.13
CA LYS A 119 12.53 4.15 13.98
C LYS A 119 12.88 2.70 14.33
N LYS A 120 13.52 2.46 15.47
CA LYS A 120 13.91 1.13 15.94
C LYS A 120 14.05 1.12 17.46
N ILE A 121 13.70 0.00 18.08
CA ILE A 121 14.08 -0.27 19.48
C ILE A 121 15.56 -0.63 19.49
N TRP A 122 16.37 0.13 20.21
CA TRP A 122 17.80 -0.10 20.29
C TRP A 122 18.10 -1.42 20.99
N GLN A 123 18.98 -2.21 20.39
CA GLN A 123 19.42 -3.50 20.93
C GLN A 123 20.94 -3.53 21.14
N LYS A 124 21.68 -2.79 20.33
CA LYS A 124 23.14 -2.71 20.40
C LYS A 124 23.56 -1.26 20.50
N LEU A 125 24.40 -0.98 21.50
CA LEU A 125 25.02 0.32 21.69
C LEU A 125 26.48 0.18 21.29
N VAL A 126 26.86 0.81 20.18
CA VAL A 126 28.24 0.84 19.67
C VAL A 126 29.14 1.58 20.67
N TYR A 127 28.57 2.59 21.32
CA TYR A 127 29.22 3.38 22.36
C TYR A 127 28.16 3.89 23.33
N ALA A 128 28.51 3.98 24.61
CA ALA A 128 27.69 4.60 25.64
C ALA A 128 28.60 5.17 26.74
N ASN A 129 28.27 6.35 27.27
CA ASN A 129 28.94 6.95 28.42
C ASN A 129 27.95 7.77 29.26
N VAL A 130 28.32 8.05 30.50
CA VAL A 130 27.56 8.88 31.43
C VAL A 130 28.33 10.16 31.67
N TYR A 131 27.68 11.29 31.47
CA TYR A 131 28.19 12.62 31.77
C TYR A 131 27.46 13.12 33.01
N SER A 132 28.17 13.28 34.12
CA SER A 132 27.57 13.70 35.38
C SER A 132 28.21 14.99 35.87
N LYS A 133 27.38 15.99 36.20
CA LYS A 133 27.87 17.29 36.66
C LYS A 133 28.74 17.11 37.90
N GLN A 134 29.88 17.79 37.95
CA GLN A 134 30.80 17.65 39.07
C GLN A 134 30.12 18.03 40.39
N GLY A 135 30.19 17.14 41.38
CA GLY A 135 29.58 17.33 42.70
C GLY A 135 28.12 16.88 42.82
N THR A 136 27.53 16.27 41.80
CA THR A 136 26.15 15.73 41.85
C THR A 136 26.14 14.20 41.91
N PRO A 137 25.03 13.58 42.37
CA PRO A 137 24.82 12.14 42.21
C PRO A 137 24.94 11.71 40.74
N THR A 138 25.36 10.47 40.53
CA THR A 138 25.52 9.85 39.20
C THR A 138 24.89 8.47 39.17
N ILE A 139 24.63 7.97 37.96
CA ILE A 139 24.29 6.57 37.72
C ILE A 139 25.51 5.79 37.20
N ASP A 140 25.47 4.48 37.31
CA ASP A 140 26.45 3.60 36.68
C ASP A 140 26.15 3.40 35.18
N LEU A 141 27.15 2.93 34.44
CA LEU A 141 27.05 2.75 32.99
C LEU A 141 26.01 1.69 32.58
N ALA A 142 25.77 0.65 33.39
CA ALA A 142 24.78 -0.38 33.07
C ALA A 142 23.36 0.20 33.19
N THR A 143 23.10 0.98 34.24
CA THR A 143 21.85 1.73 34.43
C THR A 143 21.62 2.71 33.27
N ALA A 144 22.65 3.44 32.86
CA ALA A 144 22.58 4.37 31.73
C ALA A 144 22.25 3.67 30.40
N LYS A 145 22.88 2.52 30.11
CA LYS A 145 22.60 1.72 28.91
C LYS A 145 21.15 1.22 28.89
N GLN A 146 20.66 0.71 30.01
CA GLN A 146 19.28 0.25 30.11
C GLN A 146 18.28 1.40 29.96
N PHE A 147 18.59 2.56 30.55
CA PHE A 147 17.78 3.76 30.43
C PHE A 147 17.56 4.15 28.95
N VAL A 148 18.63 4.30 28.16
CA VAL A 148 18.49 4.72 26.75
C VAL A 148 17.81 3.68 25.87
N ILE A 149 18.00 2.38 26.15
CA ILE A 149 17.25 1.30 25.50
C ILE A 149 15.75 1.43 25.84
N ASN A 150 15.41 1.67 27.11
CA ASN A 150 14.03 1.87 27.53
C ASN A 150 13.40 3.11 26.89
N GLU A 151 14.11 4.23 26.78
CA GLU A 151 13.60 5.43 26.09
C GLU A 151 13.34 5.16 24.60
N SER A 152 14.24 4.43 23.92
CA SER A 152 14.01 4.00 22.53
C SER A 152 12.77 3.11 22.39
N LYS A 153 12.54 2.22 23.36
CA LYS A 153 11.35 1.36 23.42
C LYS A 153 10.11 2.19 23.65
N ARG A 154 10.09 3.07 24.65
CA ARG A 154 8.96 3.96 24.97
C ARG A 154 8.52 4.75 23.73
N LEU A 155 9.46 5.29 22.97
CA LEU A 155 9.15 6.03 21.75
C LEU A 155 8.54 5.17 20.64
N MET A 156 8.96 3.91 20.52
CA MET A 156 8.43 2.98 19.53
C MET A 156 7.08 2.38 19.93
N THR A 157 6.84 2.17 21.23
CA THR A 157 5.63 1.49 21.74
C THR A 157 4.56 2.44 22.26
N GLY A 158 4.93 3.68 22.60
CA GLY A 158 4.06 4.64 23.29
C GLY A 158 4.01 4.49 24.79
N GLU A 159 4.80 3.57 25.37
CA GLU A 159 4.74 3.28 26.79
C GLU A 159 5.12 4.53 27.63
N GLY A 160 4.17 5.03 28.41
CA GLY A 160 4.37 6.24 29.20
C GLY A 160 4.56 7.52 28.36
N ILE A 161 4.10 7.53 27.11
CA ILE A 161 4.00 8.74 26.27
C ILE A 161 2.56 9.23 26.28
N ALA A 162 2.37 10.55 26.36
CA ALA A 162 1.05 11.16 26.31
C ALA A 162 0.33 10.77 25.01
N LYS A 163 -0.92 10.32 25.12
CA LYS A 163 -1.70 9.93 23.94
C LYS A 163 -2.00 11.15 23.09
N THR A 164 -1.74 11.03 21.80
CA THR A 164 -2.15 12.04 20.80
C THR A 164 -3.66 11.99 20.64
N GLN A 165 -4.30 13.16 20.61
CA GLN A 165 -5.71 13.25 20.25
C GLN A 165 -5.88 12.92 18.77
N VAL A 166 -6.67 11.89 18.47
CA VAL A 166 -7.01 11.51 17.11
C VAL A 166 -8.39 12.06 16.78
N THR A 167 -8.46 12.94 15.78
CA THR A 167 -9.71 13.57 15.35
C THR A 167 -10.36 12.82 14.19
N GLY A 168 -9.57 12.07 13.43
CA GLY A 168 -9.97 11.56 12.12
C GLY A 168 -10.06 12.68 11.08
N GLY A 169 -10.39 12.30 9.84
CA GLY A 169 -10.57 13.24 8.73
C GLY A 169 -9.26 13.90 8.28
N ASN A 170 -9.31 15.20 8.03
CA ASN A 170 -8.17 15.95 7.51
C ASN A 170 -7.10 16.17 8.58
N GLY A 171 -5.84 16.25 8.16
CA GLY A 171 -4.75 16.66 9.03
C GLY A 171 -3.43 15.96 8.71
N THR A 172 -2.51 16.01 9.66
CA THR A 172 -1.21 15.35 9.55
C THR A 172 -1.32 13.87 9.88
N TYR A 173 -0.75 13.04 9.01
CA TYR A 173 -0.62 11.61 9.20
C TYR A 173 0.84 11.17 9.10
N TYR A 174 1.18 10.16 9.88
CA TYR A 174 2.50 9.56 9.97
C TYR A 174 2.45 8.15 9.35
N PRO A 175 3.13 7.94 8.21
CA PRO A 175 3.28 6.62 7.63
C PRO A 175 4.14 5.69 8.50
N ALA A 176 3.74 4.42 8.62
CA ALA A 176 4.53 3.39 9.32
C ALA A 176 5.86 3.13 8.60
N ALA A 177 5.83 3.04 7.26
CA ALA A 177 7.00 3.13 6.40
C ALA A 177 6.94 4.41 5.58
N LYS A 178 8.08 4.97 5.15
CA LYS A 178 8.11 6.15 4.27
C LYS A 178 7.14 5.96 3.09
N HIS A 179 6.30 6.96 2.88
CA HIS A 179 5.30 6.92 1.83
C HIS A 179 5.74 7.74 0.62
N GLY A 180 5.58 7.16 -0.57
CA GLY A 180 5.91 7.83 -1.81
C GLY A 180 4.77 8.71 -2.31
N ILE A 181 5.03 9.98 -2.59
CA ILE A 181 4.11 10.88 -3.28
C ILE A 181 4.88 11.50 -4.46
N GLY A 182 4.44 11.22 -5.69
CA GLY A 182 5.28 11.48 -6.86
C GLY A 182 6.63 10.75 -6.79
N SER A 183 7.75 11.49 -6.94
CA SER A 183 9.11 10.93 -6.88
C SER A 183 9.77 11.01 -5.50
N GLN A 184 9.09 11.61 -4.52
CA GLN A 184 9.63 11.89 -3.18
C GLN A 184 9.07 10.94 -2.13
N GLN A 185 9.79 10.78 -1.03
CA GLN A 185 9.46 9.89 0.09
C GLN A 185 9.29 10.70 1.37
N TYR A 186 8.20 10.46 2.09
CA TYR A 186 7.80 11.28 3.23
C TYR A 186 7.59 10.44 4.50
N ASP A 187 8.06 10.97 5.63
CA ASP A 187 7.80 10.44 6.98
C ASP A 187 6.56 11.10 7.63
N GLU A 188 5.99 12.10 6.97
CA GLU A 188 4.83 12.88 7.39
C GLU A 188 4.10 13.37 6.14
N VAL A 189 2.78 13.23 6.10
CA VAL A 189 1.95 13.66 4.98
C VAL A 189 0.73 14.39 5.49
N GLU A 190 0.28 15.40 4.74
CA GLU A 190 -1.01 16.03 4.97
C GLU A 190 -2.07 15.27 4.17
N VAL A 191 -3.16 14.95 4.83
CA VAL A 191 -4.31 14.23 4.27
C VAL A 191 -5.49 15.17 4.20
N LEU A 192 -6.08 15.28 3.00
CA LEU A 192 -7.32 16.00 2.76
C LEU A 192 -8.37 15.03 2.21
N ILE A 193 -9.38 14.76 3.00
CA ILE A 193 -10.51 13.86 2.69
C ILE A 193 -11.70 14.73 2.27
N TYR A 194 -12.18 14.47 1.05
CA TYR A 194 -13.44 14.98 0.52
C TYR A 194 -14.41 13.79 0.46
N PRO A 195 -15.30 13.64 1.46
CA PRO A 195 -16.09 12.42 1.64
C PRO A 195 -16.81 11.99 0.37
N GLN A 196 -16.65 10.72 0.01
CA GLN A 196 -17.27 10.10 -1.18
C GLN A 196 -16.92 10.79 -2.51
N GLN A 197 -15.87 11.60 -2.55
CA GLN A 197 -15.38 12.27 -3.75
C GLN A 197 -13.94 11.86 -4.01
N LYS A 198 -13.01 12.32 -3.16
CA LYS A 198 -11.58 12.08 -3.34
C LYS A 198 -10.82 12.21 -2.03
N LEU A 199 -9.59 11.71 -2.03
CA LEU A 199 -8.62 11.88 -0.97
C LEU A 199 -7.31 12.38 -1.58
N VAL A 200 -6.75 13.45 -1.03
CA VAL A 200 -5.48 14.04 -1.49
C VAL A 200 -4.41 13.82 -0.42
N LEU A 201 -3.26 13.30 -0.83
CA LEU A 201 -2.05 13.22 -0.02
C LEU A 201 -1.07 14.28 -0.49
N ASN A 202 -0.66 15.17 0.41
CA ASN A 202 0.40 16.16 0.17
C ASN A 202 1.65 15.78 0.97
N GLY A 203 2.80 15.85 0.32
CA GLY A 203 4.08 15.81 1.04
C GLY A 203 4.20 17.00 2.00
N LEU A 204 4.71 16.78 3.21
CA LEU A 204 5.05 17.85 4.16
C LEU A 204 6.56 18.10 4.20
N ASN A 205 6.95 19.28 4.69
CA ASN A 205 8.35 19.71 4.84
C ASN A 205 9.17 19.72 3.53
N CYS A 206 8.53 20.01 2.40
CA CYS A 206 9.14 20.11 1.07
C CYS A 206 9.09 21.54 0.51
N ARG A 207 10.08 21.91 -0.31
CA ARG A 207 10.10 23.21 -1.02
C ARG A 207 9.08 23.27 -2.17
N ASN A 208 8.92 22.16 -2.90
CA ASN A 208 7.96 21.99 -4.00
C ASN A 208 7.22 20.66 -3.78
N CYS A 209 6.18 20.68 -2.96
CA CYS A 209 5.47 19.47 -2.58
C CYS A 209 4.65 18.91 -3.74
N THR A 210 4.79 17.61 -3.96
CA THR A 210 3.94 16.83 -4.85
C THR A 210 2.68 16.39 -4.11
N SER A 211 1.61 16.17 -4.87
CA SER A 211 0.34 15.67 -4.35
C SER A 211 -0.15 14.48 -5.16
N ASP A 212 -0.66 13.45 -4.50
CA ASP A 212 -1.36 12.34 -5.12
C ASP A 212 -2.86 12.47 -4.81
N THR A 213 -3.71 12.36 -5.84
CA THR A 213 -5.18 12.41 -5.70
C THR A 213 -5.78 11.05 -5.96
N TYR A 214 -6.53 10.54 -4.98
CA TYR A 214 -7.22 9.26 -5.04
C TYR A 214 -8.72 9.50 -5.19
N GLU A 215 -9.34 8.90 -6.21
CA GLU A 215 -10.75 9.07 -6.53
C GLU A 215 -11.60 8.00 -5.83
N TYR A 216 -12.76 8.40 -5.30
CA TYR A 216 -13.65 7.51 -4.56
C TYR A 216 -14.19 6.38 -5.45
N GLN A 217 -14.10 5.15 -4.94
CA GLN A 217 -14.54 3.93 -5.62
C GLN A 217 -15.82 3.42 -4.99
N ALA A 218 -16.99 3.85 -5.49
CA ALA A 218 -18.28 3.53 -4.90
C ALA A 218 -18.57 2.01 -4.83
N GLU A 219 -18.30 1.27 -5.91
CA GLU A 219 -18.49 -0.19 -5.96
C GLU A 219 -17.65 -0.90 -4.89
N LEU A 220 -16.36 -0.59 -4.82
CA LEU A 220 -15.44 -1.21 -3.86
C LEU A 220 -15.77 -0.78 -2.42
N SER A 221 -16.15 0.48 -2.22
CA SER A 221 -16.50 1.01 -0.91
C SER A 221 -17.73 0.31 -0.33
N ASN A 222 -18.76 0.10 -1.16
CA ASN A 222 -19.95 -0.63 -0.77
C ASN A 222 -19.66 -2.10 -0.46
N ALA A 223 -18.81 -2.75 -1.28
CA ALA A 223 -18.45 -4.15 -1.10
C ALA A 223 -17.65 -4.39 0.19
N ILE A 224 -16.69 -3.50 0.48
CA ILE A 224 -15.81 -3.60 1.65
C ILE A 224 -16.51 -3.09 2.91
N GLY A 225 -17.44 -2.14 2.78
CA GLY A 225 -18.11 -1.47 3.90
C GLY A 225 -17.29 -0.33 4.51
N LYS A 226 -16.31 0.19 3.76
CA LYS A 226 -15.41 1.29 4.15
C LYS A 226 -15.20 2.21 2.96
N PRO A 227 -14.96 3.52 3.13
CA PRO A 227 -14.56 4.37 2.02
C PRO A 227 -13.23 3.90 1.40
N VAL A 228 -13.25 3.67 0.09
CA VAL A 228 -12.10 3.22 -0.72
C VAL A 228 -11.86 4.25 -1.82
N TYR A 229 -10.59 4.62 -2.00
CA TYR A 229 -10.16 5.58 -3.02
C TYR A 229 -9.03 4.97 -3.85
N GLU A 230 -8.97 5.24 -5.15
CA GLU A 230 -7.95 4.72 -6.07
C GLU A 230 -7.16 5.84 -6.74
N LEU A 231 -5.83 5.68 -6.82
CA LEU A 231 -4.96 6.57 -7.58
C LEU A 231 -4.94 6.18 -9.05
N GLY A 232 -5.62 6.95 -9.90
CA GLY A 232 -5.45 6.94 -11.36
C GLY A 232 -5.61 5.57 -12.05
N TYR A 233 -6.46 4.69 -11.55
CA TYR A 233 -6.65 3.31 -12.06
C TYR A 233 -5.37 2.45 -12.04
N MET A 234 -4.39 2.80 -11.21
CA MET A 234 -3.08 2.16 -11.15
C MET A 234 -3.03 0.94 -10.20
N GLY A 235 -4.16 0.55 -9.60
CA GLY A 235 -4.16 -0.52 -8.59
C GLY A 235 -3.56 -0.10 -7.24
N ARG A 236 -3.60 1.21 -6.93
CA ARG A 236 -3.14 1.76 -5.66
C ARG A 236 -4.32 2.38 -4.92
N PHE A 237 -4.57 1.90 -3.71
CA PHE A 237 -5.78 2.23 -2.97
C PHE A 237 -5.47 2.82 -1.60
N LEU A 238 -6.36 3.70 -1.15
CA LEU A 238 -6.47 4.13 0.24
C LEU A 238 -7.84 3.70 0.78
N ILE A 239 -7.84 3.17 2.00
CA ILE A 239 -9.04 2.74 2.70
C ILE A 239 -9.10 3.50 4.02
N GLU A 240 -10.21 4.22 4.26
CA GLU A 240 -10.49 4.83 5.57
C GLU A 240 -10.91 3.73 6.56
N GLN A 241 -9.93 3.19 7.28
CA GLN A 241 -10.16 2.03 8.15
C GLN A 241 -10.87 2.42 9.43
N ASP A 242 -10.25 3.28 10.22
CA ASP A 242 -10.74 3.75 11.52
C ASP A 242 -10.45 5.25 11.65
N SER A 243 -10.97 5.88 12.72
CA SER A 243 -10.71 7.30 12.96
C SER A 243 -9.21 7.58 13.01
N GLY A 244 -8.74 8.40 12.07
CA GLY A 244 -7.34 8.78 11.95
C GLY A 244 -6.41 7.68 11.45
N ILE A 245 -6.94 6.60 10.85
CA ILE A 245 -6.17 5.49 10.30
C ILE A 245 -6.57 5.26 8.84
N LEU A 246 -5.61 5.43 7.95
CA LEU A 246 -5.74 5.07 6.54
C LEU A 246 -4.84 3.88 6.23
N TRP A 247 -5.38 2.92 5.51
CA TRP A 247 -4.60 1.82 4.95
C TRP A 247 -4.35 2.08 3.49
N TRP A 248 -3.07 2.09 3.12
CA TRP A 248 -2.64 2.17 1.74
C TRP A 248 -2.27 0.78 1.24
N THR A 249 -2.60 0.47 -0.01
CA THR A 249 -2.11 -0.75 -0.65
C THR A 249 -1.79 -0.53 -2.12
N ASN A 250 -0.81 -1.29 -2.62
CA ASN A 250 -0.57 -1.50 -4.04
C ASN A 250 -1.01 -2.91 -4.41
N ALA A 251 -2.32 -3.08 -4.58
CA ALA A 251 -2.98 -4.33 -4.93
C ALA A 251 -4.14 -4.02 -5.87
N ASN A 252 -4.37 -4.83 -6.90
CA ASN A 252 -5.46 -4.64 -7.84
C ASN A 252 -6.81 -5.11 -7.24
N LEU A 253 -7.30 -4.41 -6.21
CA LEU A 253 -8.59 -4.69 -5.57
C LEU A 253 -9.71 -4.74 -6.62
N GLY A 254 -10.60 -5.74 -6.49
CA GLY A 254 -11.68 -5.99 -7.45
C GLY A 254 -11.27 -6.83 -8.66
N LYS A 255 -9.97 -6.92 -8.99
CA LYS A 255 -9.47 -7.74 -10.10
C LYS A 255 -8.84 -9.04 -9.59
N ASN A 256 -7.97 -8.91 -8.60
CA ASN A 256 -7.18 -10.00 -8.04
C ASN A 256 -7.52 -10.26 -6.57
N LEU A 257 -7.24 -11.48 -6.12
CA LEU A 257 -7.19 -11.81 -4.69
C LEU A 257 -5.90 -11.29 -4.08
N TRP A 258 -5.92 -11.04 -2.77
CA TRP A 258 -4.72 -10.71 -2.00
C TRP A 258 -3.71 -11.85 -2.04
N GLY A 259 -2.44 -11.53 -2.26
CA GLY A 259 -1.38 -12.50 -2.44
C GLY A 259 -0.02 -12.00 -1.97
N LYS A 260 1.00 -12.84 -2.18
CA LYS A 260 2.35 -12.65 -1.63
C LYS A 260 3.06 -11.38 -2.11
N ASN A 261 2.69 -10.86 -3.28
CA ASN A 261 3.31 -9.68 -3.88
C ASN A 261 2.54 -8.39 -3.57
N ASP A 262 1.43 -8.50 -2.85
CA ASP A 262 0.69 -7.34 -2.40
C ASP A 262 1.33 -6.78 -1.14
N HIS A 263 1.31 -5.46 -1.04
CA HIS A 263 1.95 -4.73 0.04
C HIS A 263 0.97 -3.69 0.58
N PHE A 264 1.11 -3.41 1.88
CA PHE A 264 0.38 -2.34 2.52
C PHE A 264 1.32 -1.39 3.26
N ASN A 265 0.80 -0.19 3.51
CA ASN A 265 1.35 0.75 4.46
C ASN A 265 0.18 1.31 5.27
N VAL A 266 0.46 1.84 6.46
CA VAL A 266 -0.55 2.47 7.30
C VAL A 266 -0.13 3.89 7.58
N LEU A 267 -1.04 4.81 7.33
CA LEU A 267 -0.89 6.23 7.65
C LEU A 267 -1.80 6.48 8.85
N ALA A 268 -1.24 7.00 9.94
CA ALA A 268 -2.00 7.26 11.15
C ALA A 268 -1.74 8.66 11.71
N GLN A 269 -2.77 9.33 12.22
CA GLN A 269 -2.61 10.59 12.97
C GLN A 269 -1.83 10.39 14.27
N ASP A 270 -1.94 9.20 14.87
CA ASP A 270 -1.11 8.81 16.01
C ASP A 270 0.25 8.26 15.53
N LYS A 271 1.30 9.08 15.66
CA LYS A 271 2.68 8.71 15.32
C LYS A 271 3.17 7.49 16.07
N THR A 272 2.73 7.29 17.31
CA THR A 272 3.11 6.13 18.12
C THR A 272 2.48 4.86 17.57
N PHE A 273 1.23 4.91 17.13
CA PHE A 273 0.59 3.77 16.46
C PHE A 273 1.36 3.38 15.19
N ALA A 274 1.73 4.36 14.35
CA ALA A 274 2.52 4.13 13.15
C ALA A 274 3.88 3.48 13.46
N ARG A 275 4.60 3.98 14.47
CA ARG A 275 5.87 3.38 14.93
C ARG A 275 5.67 1.96 15.44
N LYS A 276 4.69 1.73 16.32
CA LYS A 276 4.40 0.41 16.90
C LYS A 276 4.11 -0.62 15.82
N LEU A 277 3.38 -0.24 14.78
CA LEU A 277 3.07 -1.16 13.68
C LEU A 277 4.33 -1.75 13.04
N THR A 278 5.44 -1.01 12.97
CA THR A 278 6.69 -1.51 12.35
C THR A 278 7.36 -2.66 13.11
N ILE A 279 7.02 -2.83 14.39
CA ILE A 279 7.59 -3.87 15.27
C ILE A 279 6.55 -4.92 15.70
N ASP A 280 5.26 -4.66 15.50
CA ASP A 280 4.18 -5.53 15.92
C ASP A 280 3.75 -6.48 14.77
N GLN A 281 4.42 -7.63 14.69
CA GLN A 281 4.14 -8.65 13.67
C GLN A 281 2.72 -9.22 13.76
N ALA A 282 2.12 -9.28 14.96
CA ALA A 282 0.77 -9.78 15.13
C ALA A 282 -0.24 -8.81 14.51
N LEU A 283 -0.07 -7.50 14.75
CA LEU A 283 -0.89 -6.47 14.13
C LEU A 283 -0.70 -6.43 12.60
N GLN A 284 0.54 -6.54 12.11
CA GLN A 284 0.80 -6.63 10.67
C GLN A 284 0.06 -7.81 10.02
N LYS A 285 0.10 -8.99 10.65
CA LYS A 285 -0.61 -10.18 10.17
C LYS A 285 -2.12 -10.01 10.17
N GLN A 286 -2.67 -9.34 11.18
CA GLN A 286 -4.10 -9.04 11.25
C GLN A 286 -4.54 -8.10 10.11
N ILE A 287 -3.74 -7.08 9.79
CA ILE A 287 -4.00 -6.16 8.67
C ILE A 287 -3.95 -6.93 7.34
N ASP A 288 -2.93 -7.78 7.15
CA ASP A 288 -2.79 -8.63 5.95
C ASP A 288 -4.02 -9.56 5.75
N GLN A 289 -4.48 -10.20 6.83
CA GLN A 289 -5.71 -11.01 6.81
C GLN A 289 -6.93 -10.19 6.43
N THR A 290 -7.06 -8.98 6.97
CA THR A 290 -8.18 -8.08 6.67
C THR A 290 -8.15 -7.65 5.20
N PHE A 291 -6.97 -7.35 4.65
CA PHE A 291 -6.82 -7.06 3.23
C PHE A 291 -7.22 -8.25 2.34
N SER A 292 -6.92 -9.47 2.76
CA SER A 292 -7.39 -10.68 2.07
C SER A 292 -8.92 -10.78 2.04
N GLU A 293 -9.59 -10.50 3.15
CA GLU A 293 -11.05 -10.41 3.19
C GLU A 293 -11.60 -9.30 2.29
N TYR A 294 -10.97 -8.13 2.30
CA TYR A 294 -11.36 -7.00 1.46
C TYR A 294 -11.20 -7.30 -0.04
N ALA A 295 -10.09 -7.92 -0.43
CA ALA A 295 -9.86 -8.34 -1.82
C ALA A 295 -10.92 -9.36 -2.28
N ASN A 296 -11.31 -10.31 -1.43
CA ASN A 296 -12.37 -11.26 -1.73
C ASN A 296 -13.72 -10.56 -1.96
N LYS A 297 -14.12 -9.65 -1.06
CA LYS A 297 -15.38 -8.90 -1.19
C LYS A 297 -15.39 -8.02 -2.44
N ALA A 298 -14.31 -7.27 -2.65
CA ALA A 298 -14.14 -6.41 -3.82
C ALA A 298 -14.23 -7.23 -5.12
N LYS A 299 -13.51 -8.36 -5.21
CA LYS A 299 -13.52 -9.21 -6.39
C LYS A 299 -14.90 -9.80 -6.66
N ALA A 300 -15.59 -10.29 -5.63
CA ALA A 300 -16.94 -10.82 -5.78
C ALA A 300 -17.93 -9.77 -6.32
N ALA A 301 -17.84 -8.52 -5.86
CA ALA A 301 -18.68 -7.43 -6.35
C ALA A 301 -18.42 -7.11 -7.82
N VAL A 302 -17.15 -6.94 -8.19
CA VAL A 302 -16.76 -6.66 -9.59
C VAL A 302 -17.13 -7.82 -10.52
N ASP A 303 -16.87 -9.06 -10.13
CA ASP A 303 -17.23 -10.25 -10.90
C ASP A 303 -18.76 -10.36 -11.09
N ALA A 304 -19.55 -9.99 -10.06
CA ALA A 304 -21.01 -9.96 -10.15
C ALA A 304 -21.50 -8.89 -11.14
N ARG A 305 -20.94 -7.68 -11.12
CA ARG A 305 -21.26 -6.64 -12.10
C ARG A 305 -20.91 -7.07 -13.52
N ILE A 306 -19.69 -7.59 -13.74
CA ILE A 306 -19.26 -8.08 -15.06
C ILE A 306 -20.19 -9.18 -15.57
N LYS A 307 -20.61 -10.10 -14.69
CA LYS A 307 -21.58 -11.14 -15.04
C LYS A 307 -22.93 -10.55 -15.47
N GLN A 308 -23.43 -9.54 -14.75
CA GLN A 308 -24.67 -8.86 -15.11
C GLN A 308 -24.55 -8.13 -16.45
N GLU A 309 -23.45 -7.41 -16.70
CA GLU A 309 -23.17 -6.75 -17.98
C GLU A 309 -23.08 -7.76 -19.13
N ASP A 310 -22.43 -8.91 -18.92
CA ASP A 310 -22.33 -9.97 -19.93
C ASP A 310 -23.70 -10.60 -20.23
N GLN A 311 -24.55 -10.79 -19.20
CA GLN A 311 -25.93 -11.25 -19.37
C GLN A 311 -26.78 -10.24 -20.13
N GLN A 312 -26.71 -8.95 -19.78
CA GLN A 312 -27.42 -7.89 -20.49
C GLN A 312 -26.95 -7.76 -21.94
N ARG A 313 -25.65 -7.81 -22.19
CA ARG A 313 -25.08 -7.82 -23.54
C ARG A 313 -25.58 -9.02 -24.34
N THR A 314 -25.56 -10.21 -23.75
CA THR A 314 -26.05 -11.44 -24.39
C THR A 314 -27.55 -11.35 -24.71
N ALA A 315 -28.35 -10.81 -23.79
CA ALA A 315 -29.79 -10.58 -23.97
C ALA A 315 -30.08 -9.50 -25.03
N ASN A 316 -29.24 -8.49 -25.17
CA ASN A 316 -29.40 -7.41 -26.15
C ASN A 316 -28.86 -7.75 -27.53
N ASN A 317 -27.92 -8.69 -27.63
CA ASN A 317 -27.38 -9.14 -28.91
C ASN A 317 -28.50 -9.69 -29.80
N GLN A 318 -28.53 -9.22 -31.04
CA GLN A 318 -29.48 -9.68 -32.06
C GLN A 318 -28.71 -10.32 -33.20
N LEU A 319 -29.34 -11.31 -33.82
CA LEU A 319 -28.85 -11.82 -35.09
C LEU A 319 -28.86 -10.69 -36.14
N PRO A 320 -27.80 -10.56 -36.96
CA PRO A 320 -27.79 -9.62 -38.06
C PRO A 320 -29.01 -9.76 -38.98
N LYS A 321 -29.40 -8.69 -39.67
CA LYS A 321 -30.50 -8.79 -40.63
C LYS A 321 -30.10 -9.72 -41.78
N LYS A 322 -31.02 -10.59 -42.17
CA LYS A 322 -30.90 -11.41 -43.37
C LYS A 322 -30.84 -10.52 -44.62
N GLY A 323 -29.89 -10.80 -45.50
CA GLY A 323 -29.72 -10.15 -46.80
C GLY A 323 -30.40 -10.98 -47.89
N LEU A 324 -29.58 -11.71 -48.66
CA LEU A 324 -30.06 -12.64 -49.67
C LEU A 324 -30.77 -13.84 -49.02
N SER A 325 -31.92 -14.25 -49.56
CA SER A 325 -32.64 -15.45 -49.14
C SER A 325 -32.57 -16.50 -50.23
N ASP A 326 -31.72 -17.50 -50.02
CA ASP A 326 -31.52 -18.63 -50.94
C ASP A 326 -31.31 -19.91 -50.11
N ALA A 327 -32.34 -20.76 -50.06
CA ALA A 327 -32.34 -21.94 -49.21
C ALA A 327 -31.31 -23.01 -49.63
N GLN A 328 -30.91 -23.05 -50.90
CA GLN A 328 -29.88 -23.99 -51.35
C GLN A 328 -28.51 -23.47 -50.95
N LEU A 329 -28.25 -22.18 -51.20
CA LEU A 329 -27.01 -21.55 -50.80
C LEU A 329 -26.80 -21.59 -49.28
N GLU A 330 -27.85 -21.44 -48.49
CA GLU A 330 -27.79 -21.57 -47.01
C GLU A 330 -27.39 -22.98 -46.56
N LYS A 331 -27.82 -24.03 -47.25
CA LYS A 331 -27.35 -25.41 -46.98
C LYS A 331 -25.89 -25.57 -47.37
N ASP A 332 -25.51 -25.02 -48.53
CA ASP A 332 -24.13 -25.10 -49.02
C ASP A 332 -23.17 -24.35 -48.10
N THR A 333 -23.56 -23.19 -47.57
CA THR A 333 -22.77 -22.44 -46.59
C THR A 333 -22.69 -23.16 -45.24
N LEU A 334 -23.74 -23.85 -44.80
CA LEU A 334 -23.70 -24.66 -43.59
C LEU A 334 -22.72 -25.84 -43.73
N ILE A 335 -22.75 -26.54 -44.86
CA ILE A 335 -21.79 -27.61 -45.17
C ILE A 335 -20.36 -27.06 -45.18
N ALA A 336 -20.14 -25.93 -45.85
CA ALA A 336 -18.83 -25.28 -45.89
C ALA A 336 -18.33 -24.85 -44.50
N ALA A 337 -19.24 -24.38 -43.65
CA ALA A 337 -18.96 -24.00 -42.27
C ALA A 337 -18.66 -25.23 -41.39
N GLN A 338 -19.37 -26.35 -41.57
CA GLN A 338 -19.08 -27.61 -40.88
C GLN A 338 -17.72 -28.18 -41.30
N ASP A 339 -17.39 -28.13 -42.60
CA ASP A 339 -16.07 -28.51 -43.12
C ASP A 339 -14.95 -27.63 -42.52
N TRP A 340 -15.21 -26.33 -42.34
CA TRP A 340 -14.29 -25.41 -41.65
C TRP A 340 -14.16 -25.77 -40.16
N ALA A 341 -15.27 -25.86 -39.44
CA ALA A 341 -15.30 -26.20 -38.02
C ALA A 341 -14.55 -27.51 -37.70
N LYS A 342 -14.72 -28.53 -38.55
CA LYS A 342 -13.99 -29.81 -38.44
C LYS A 342 -12.49 -29.63 -38.65
N ARG A 343 -12.07 -28.87 -39.67
CA ARG A 343 -10.64 -28.60 -39.94
C ARG A 343 -9.97 -27.85 -38.79
N TYR A 344 -10.67 -26.91 -38.18
CA TYR A 344 -10.19 -26.09 -37.06
C TYR A 344 -10.54 -26.67 -35.68
N LYS A 345 -11.11 -27.88 -35.61
CA LYS A 345 -11.44 -28.61 -34.37
C LYS A 345 -12.33 -27.82 -33.39
N TRP A 346 -13.31 -27.09 -33.92
CA TRP A 346 -14.30 -26.38 -33.12
C TRP A 346 -15.10 -27.34 -32.25
N GLN A 347 -15.44 -26.92 -31.03
CA GLN A 347 -16.21 -27.71 -30.06
C GLN A 347 -17.71 -27.44 -30.15
N GLU A 348 -18.08 -26.37 -30.85
CA GLU A 348 -19.43 -25.92 -31.08
C GLU A 348 -20.13 -26.77 -32.14
N LYS A 349 -21.40 -27.07 -31.90
CA LYS A 349 -22.31 -27.59 -32.92
C LYS A 349 -22.89 -26.42 -33.71
N LEU A 350 -22.70 -26.44 -35.02
CA LEU A 350 -23.30 -25.46 -35.92
C LEU A 350 -24.78 -25.80 -36.14
N GLU A 351 -25.66 -24.83 -35.90
CA GLU A 351 -27.12 -25.01 -36.02
C GLU A 351 -27.61 -24.65 -37.43
N TYR A 352 -27.32 -23.43 -37.89
CA TYR A 352 -27.62 -23.00 -39.25
C TYR A 352 -26.71 -21.85 -39.71
N THR A 353 -26.83 -21.50 -40.98
CA THR A 353 -26.19 -20.33 -41.58
C THR A 353 -27.21 -19.55 -42.40
N TYR A 354 -27.07 -18.23 -42.46
CA TYR A 354 -27.76 -17.42 -43.46
C TYR A 354 -26.90 -16.25 -43.92
N LEU A 355 -27.30 -15.66 -45.05
CA LEU A 355 -26.55 -14.60 -45.72
C LEU A 355 -26.96 -13.24 -45.18
N THR A 356 -25.98 -12.39 -44.86
CA THR A 356 -26.21 -11.01 -44.42
C THR A 356 -26.02 -10.01 -45.55
N SER A 357 -25.18 -10.34 -46.53
CA SER A 357 -25.08 -9.60 -47.79
C SER A 357 -26.32 -9.81 -48.66
N ARG A 358 -26.74 -8.76 -49.37
CA ARG A 358 -27.86 -8.81 -50.34
C ARG A 358 -27.47 -9.41 -51.68
N ASP A 359 -26.19 -9.40 -52.02
CA ASP A 359 -25.66 -9.90 -53.28
C ASP A 359 -24.20 -10.36 -53.11
N TRP A 360 -23.69 -11.07 -54.12
CA TRP A 360 -22.32 -11.50 -54.25
C TRP A 360 -21.38 -10.34 -54.60
N SER A 361 -20.16 -10.39 -54.08
CA SER A 361 -19.04 -9.55 -54.53
C SER A 361 -18.13 -10.36 -55.44
N ASN A 362 -17.98 -9.94 -56.69
CA ASN A 362 -17.10 -10.62 -57.65
C ASN A 362 -15.63 -10.47 -57.25
N LEU A 363 -14.89 -11.57 -57.34
CA LEU A 363 -13.45 -11.63 -57.19
C LEU A 363 -12.81 -11.59 -58.56
N ARG A 364 -11.81 -10.73 -58.74
CA ARG A 364 -11.07 -10.58 -60.00
C ARG A 364 -9.58 -10.66 -59.74
N HIS A 365 -8.86 -11.23 -60.70
CA HIS A 365 -7.39 -11.25 -60.66
C HIS A 365 -6.86 -9.80 -60.74
N PRO A 366 -5.94 -9.39 -59.85
CA PRO A 366 -5.56 -7.99 -59.69
C PRO A 366 -4.87 -7.38 -60.93
N LEU A 367 -4.20 -8.20 -61.75
CA LEU A 367 -3.47 -7.72 -62.92
C LEU A 367 -4.28 -7.81 -64.22
N THR A 368 -5.18 -8.79 -64.34
CA THR A 368 -5.86 -9.11 -65.61
C THR A 368 -7.34 -8.75 -65.59
N GLY A 369 -7.92 -8.49 -64.43
CA GLY A 369 -9.36 -8.19 -64.28
C GLY A 369 -10.29 -9.39 -64.53
N ILE A 370 -9.75 -10.55 -64.92
CA ILE A 370 -10.51 -11.77 -65.17
C ILE A 370 -11.20 -12.20 -63.87
N GLN A 371 -12.47 -12.58 -63.96
CA GLN A 371 -13.24 -13.08 -62.82
C GLN A 371 -12.66 -14.42 -62.35
N THR A 372 -12.28 -14.48 -61.08
CA THR A 372 -11.71 -15.68 -60.44
C THR A 372 -12.68 -16.35 -59.48
N GLY A 373 -13.76 -15.66 -59.10
CA GLY A 373 -14.77 -16.19 -58.20
C GLY A 373 -15.74 -15.13 -57.73
N ARG A 374 -16.46 -15.44 -56.66
CA ARG A 374 -17.34 -14.51 -55.93
C ARG A 374 -17.34 -14.83 -54.45
N ARG A 375 -17.60 -13.82 -53.62
CA ARG A 375 -17.72 -13.94 -52.16
C ARG A 375 -19.00 -13.34 -51.62
N ILE A 376 -19.50 -13.87 -50.51
CA ILE A 376 -20.69 -13.38 -49.82
C ILE A 376 -20.51 -13.48 -48.31
N ASN A 377 -21.03 -12.49 -47.58
CA ASN A 377 -21.00 -12.50 -46.13
C ASN A 377 -22.28 -13.17 -45.59
N GLY A 378 -22.10 -13.97 -44.56
CA GLY A 378 -23.18 -14.56 -43.80
C GLY A 378 -22.84 -14.64 -42.33
N ILE A 379 -23.67 -15.33 -41.59
CA ILE A 379 -23.37 -15.75 -40.23
C ILE A 379 -23.45 -17.26 -40.10
N ILE A 380 -22.79 -17.74 -39.06
CA ILE A 380 -22.90 -19.11 -38.56
C ILE A 380 -23.46 -19.01 -37.16
N THR A 381 -24.54 -19.73 -36.89
CA THR A 381 -25.09 -19.89 -35.54
C THR A 381 -24.59 -21.18 -34.92
N MET A 382 -24.32 -21.14 -33.62
CA MET A 382 -23.58 -22.17 -32.92
C MET A 382 -24.15 -22.38 -31.53
N LYS A 383 -24.24 -23.65 -31.13
CA LYS A 383 -24.58 -24.09 -29.78
C LYS A 383 -23.48 -25.00 -29.25
N ARG A 384 -23.03 -24.74 -28.03
CA ARG A 384 -22.02 -25.55 -27.35
C ARG A 384 -22.69 -26.48 -26.32
N ASN A 385 -21.99 -27.57 -25.98
CA ASN A 385 -22.52 -28.60 -25.08
C ASN A 385 -22.82 -28.10 -23.66
N ASP A 386 -22.22 -27.01 -23.23
CA ASP A 386 -22.49 -26.33 -21.95
C ASP A 386 -23.71 -25.40 -22.01
N GLY A 387 -24.45 -25.40 -23.12
CA GLY A 387 -25.65 -24.58 -23.31
C GLY A 387 -25.36 -23.16 -23.83
N LEU A 388 -24.11 -22.80 -24.11
CA LEU A 388 -23.79 -21.48 -24.69
C LEU A 388 -24.25 -21.40 -26.15
N CYS A 389 -25.07 -20.39 -26.45
CA CYS A 389 -25.48 -20.04 -27.80
C CYS A 389 -24.75 -18.81 -28.30
N SER A 390 -24.42 -18.78 -29.59
CA SER A 390 -23.65 -17.69 -30.18
C SER A 390 -23.79 -17.64 -31.69
N TYR A 391 -23.33 -16.54 -32.28
CA TYR A 391 -23.12 -16.45 -33.72
C TYR A 391 -21.76 -15.81 -34.05
N GLN A 392 -21.29 -16.08 -35.26
CA GLN A 392 -20.09 -15.45 -35.80
C GLN A 392 -20.31 -15.05 -37.26
N GLN A 393 -19.77 -13.89 -37.66
CA GLN A 393 -19.77 -13.49 -39.05
C GLN A 393 -18.75 -14.30 -39.84
N ALA A 394 -19.16 -14.76 -41.01
CA ALA A 394 -18.37 -15.63 -41.87
C ALA A 394 -18.39 -15.13 -43.31
N VAL A 395 -17.32 -15.44 -44.03
CA VAL A 395 -17.17 -15.16 -45.45
C VAL A 395 -17.16 -16.48 -46.21
N PHE A 396 -18.03 -16.57 -47.21
CA PHE A 396 -18.15 -17.72 -48.09
C PHE A 396 -17.75 -17.33 -49.51
N GLU A 397 -17.07 -18.23 -50.22
CA GLU A 397 -16.58 -18.02 -51.57
C GLU A 397 -16.96 -19.18 -52.50
N GLN A 398 -17.10 -18.85 -53.78
CA GLN A 398 -17.19 -19.81 -54.87
C GLN A 398 -16.18 -19.41 -55.93
N ALA A 399 -15.24 -20.31 -56.24
CA ALA A 399 -14.31 -20.11 -57.34
C ALA A 399 -15.05 -20.14 -58.68
N TYR A 400 -14.51 -19.44 -59.70
CA TYR A 400 -15.03 -19.46 -61.06
C TYR A 400 -14.02 -20.17 -61.96
N ASN A 401 -14.44 -21.21 -62.68
CA ASN A 401 -13.55 -22.02 -63.53
C ASN A 401 -13.50 -21.56 -65.00
N GLY A 402 -14.17 -20.46 -65.34
CA GLY A 402 -14.30 -19.97 -66.71
C GLY A 402 -15.68 -20.18 -67.32
N SER A 403 -16.47 -21.15 -66.83
CA SER A 403 -17.86 -21.40 -67.24
C SER A 403 -18.86 -21.27 -66.08
N ASP A 404 -18.52 -21.79 -64.91
CA ASP A 404 -19.44 -21.97 -63.78
C ASP A 404 -18.78 -21.67 -62.43
N TYR A 405 -19.62 -21.32 -61.46
CA TYR A 405 -19.20 -21.20 -60.07
C TYR A 405 -19.11 -22.58 -59.40
N GLN A 406 -18.02 -22.82 -58.70
CA GLN A 406 -17.71 -24.08 -58.05
C GLN A 406 -18.34 -24.18 -56.66
N LYS A 407 -18.11 -25.29 -55.95
CA LYS A 407 -18.59 -25.55 -54.58
C LYS A 407 -18.31 -24.35 -53.66
N THR A 408 -19.30 -23.99 -52.85
CA THR A 408 -19.16 -23.01 -51.76
C THR A 408 -18.15 -23.48 -50.73
N VAL A 409 -17.19 -22.62 -50.42
CA VAL A 409 -16.21 -22.82 -49.35
C VAL A 409 -16.28 -21.66 -48.37
N MET A 410 -16.01 -21.93 -47.10
CA MET A 410 -15.80 -20.88 -46.12
C MET A 410 -14.32 -20.48 -46.15
N VAL A 411 -14.04 -19.18 -46.19
CA VAL A 411 -12.68 -18.64 -46.34
C VAL A 411 -12.24 -17.77 -45.17
N GLY A 412 -13.16 -17.40 -44.29
CA GLY A 412 -12.82 -16.60 -43.14
C GLY A 412 -13.96 -16.43 -42.14
N VAL A 413 -13.56 -16.04 -40.94
CA VAL A 413 -14.43 -15.57 -39.85
C VAL A 413 -13.97 -14.21 -39.39
N VAL A 414 -14.92 -13.36 -38.98
CA VAL A 414 -14.58 -12.14 -38.24
C VAL A 414 -14.21 -12.56 -36.80
N PRO A 415 -13.05 -12.13 -36.27
CA PRO A 415 -12.69 -12.39 -34.87
C PRO A 415 -13.73 -11.80 -33.90
N GLY A 416 -14.06 -12.55 -32.85
CA GLY A 416 -15.07 -12.18 -31.88
C GLY A 416 -16.39 -12.93 -32.07
N GLN A 417 -16.54 -14.02 -31.32
CA GLN A 417 -17.79 -14.77 -31.20
C GLN A 417 -18.78 -13.97 -30.35
N ASN A 418 -19.99 -13.76 -30.87
CA ASN A 418 -21.02 -13.00 -30.17
C ASN A 418 -21.93 -13.96 -29.43
N LYS A 419 -21.94 -13.91 -28.10
CA LYS A 419 -22.90 -14.66 -27.27
C LYS A 419 -24.32 -14.21 -27.59
N LEU A 420 -25.26 -15.14 -27.60
CA LEU A 420 -26.66 -14.89 -27.91
C LEU A 420 -27.54 -15.65 -26.92
N ASP A 421 -28.70 -15.10 -26.60
CA ASP A 421 -29.78 -15.88 -25.99
C ASP A 421 -30.16 -17.04 -26.90
N CYS A 422 -30.21 -18.26 -26.36
CA CYS A 422 -30.57 -19.46 -27.11
C CYS A 422 -31.98 -19.42 -27.68
N GLY A 423 -32.91 -18.64 -27.12
CA GLY A 423 -34.26 -18.46 -27.68
C GLY A 423 -34.27 -17.65 -28.98
N LYS A 424 -33.13 -17.07 -29.38
CA LYS A 424 -32.96 -16.33 -30.64
C LYS A 424 -32.28 -17.14 -31.74
N LEU A 425 -31.81 -18.36 -31.42
CA LEU A 425 -31.43 -19.34 -32.43
C LEU A 425 -32.69 -20.01 -32.96
#